data_AF-A0A933NAT7-F1
#
_entry.id   AF-A0A933NAT7-F1
#
_cell.length_a   1.000
_cell.length_b   1.000
_cell.length_c   1.000
_cell.angle_alpha   90.00
_cell.angle_beta   90.00
_cell.angle_gamma   90.00
#
_symmetry.space_group_name_H-M   'P 1'
#
loop_
_entity.id
_entity.type
_entity.pdbx_description
1 polymer ?
#
loop_
_entity_poly.entity_id
_entity_poly.type
_entity_poly.pdbx_seq_one_letter_code
_entity_poly.pdbx_strand_id
1 'polypeptide(L)'
;MRAHGVVLGRCFGGAARSLAVSFVAWFVAWFVASCAKEVATDPKPPPPAPAAAPVADAGVIVKRPKLPGDFEAGWRLFREHCLECHGEGRRGGLVRKDGELLAPADLRDPLLLVSKSDKDLVGIMTNGLSVKKGGKSKKGMPSFKKDLDERQMLDVVSFLRGDSIHLVECVPDATHFVHLNAADPEPPILGAYKAGAPGSPAVVTAADVPAGAEALGHVMFFELDLPQAGPTPVALVATSAGVSSRVALPEPDNANAARDLDSVIQGKASPLAALGPLVSEAKRRIEAAAKIGTK
;
A
#
# COMPACT_ATOMS: atom_id res chain seq x y z
N MET A 1 -18.28 53.11 9.50
CA MET A 1 -17.42 54.07 8.79
C MET A 1 -15.97 53.79 9.14
N ARG A 2 -15.19 53.28 8.18
CA ARG A 2 -13.74 53.52 7.93
C ARG A 2 -13.21 52.38 7.07
N ALA A 3 -12.96 52.71 5.81
CA ALA A 3 -12.29 51.88 4.83
C ALA A 3 -10.78 52.09 4.97
N HIS A 4 -10.00 51.02 4.83
CA HIS A 4 -8.57 51.11 4.55
C HIS A 4 -8.30 50.30 3.29
N GLY A 5 -7.91 51.01 2.23
CA GLY A 5 -7.48 50.46 0.96
C GLY A 5 -6.05 49.92 1.05
N VAL A 6 -5.77 48.92 0.23
CA VAL A 6 -4.42 48.41 -0.02
C VAL A 6 -4.12 48.53 -1.51
N VAL A 7 -2.90 48.98 -1.76
CA VAL A 7 -2.32 49.53 -2.98
C VAL A 7 -1.97 48.43 -4.00
N LEU A 8 -2.35 48.64 -5.25
CA LEU A 8 -1.91 47.91 -6.43
C LEU A 8 -0.52 48.39 -6.86
N GLY A 9 0.46 47.50 -6.86
CA GLY A 9 1.77 47.71 -7.48
C GLY A 9 1.89 46.93 -8.79
N ARG A 10 1.91 47.64 -9.92
CA ARG A 10 2.32 47.16 -11.26
C ARG A 10 3.52 47.99 -11.71
N CYS A 11 4.63 47.35 -12.05
CA CYS A 11 5.73 47.88 -12.87
C CYS A 11 6.32 46.68 -13.63
N PHE A 12 6.19 46.58 -14.96
CA PHE A 12 6.93 47.23 -16.06
C PHE A 12 8.07 46.36 -16.60
N GLY A 13 8.02 46.10 -17.90
CA GLY A 13 9.21 46.15 -18.76
C GLY A 13 9.72 44.82 -19.31
N GLY A 14 9.81 44.73 -20.64
CA GLY A 14 10.77 43.83 -21.28
C GLY A 14 10.29 43.03 -22.49
N ALA A 15 9.66 43.68 -23.48
CA ALA A 15 9.58 43.13 -24.82
C ALA A 15 10.94 43.32 -25.53
N ALA A 16 11.58 42.23 -25.93
CA ALA A 16 12.67 42.25 -26.91
C ALA A 16 12.32 41.27 -28.04
N ARG A 17 11.96 41.84 -29.18
CA ARG A 17 11.86 41.17 -30.48
C ARG A 17 13.22 41.21 -31.17
N SER A 18 13.48 40.18 -31.97
CA SER A 18 14.04 40.24 -33.34
C SER A 18 15.38 39.53 -33.62
N LEU A 19 15.26 38.64 -34.62
CA LEU A 19 16.11 38.45 -35.81
C LEU A 19 17.43 37.68 -35.71
N ALA A 20 17.44 36.47 -36.29
CA ALA A 20 18.39 35.93 -37.29
C ALA A 20 18.00 34.46 -37.54
N VAL A 21 17.30 34.07 -38.62
CA VAL A 21 17.68 33.99 -40.04
C VAL A 21 19.03 33.27 -40.28
N SER A 22 18.91 32.12 -40.94
CA SER A 22 19.90 31.42 -41.78
C SER A 22 21.10 30.74 -41.13
N PHE A 23 21.05 29.41 -41.01
CA PHE A 23 22.17 28.50 -41.32
C PHE A 23 21.63 27.11 -41.73
N VAL A 24 20.85 27.10 -42.81
CA VAL A 24 20.70 25.90 -43.67
C VAL A 24 21.85 25.96 -44.69
N ALA A 25 22.44 24.81 -44.96
CA ALA A 25 23.50 24.57 -45.94
C ALA A 25 24.92 24.94 -45.51
N TRP A 26 25.64 24.01 -44.86
CA TRP A 26 27.11 23.90 -45.01
C TRP A 26 27.69 22.53 -44.54
N PHE A 27 26.96 21.42 -44.70
CA PHE A 27 27.52 20.06 -44.54
C PHE A 27 26.90 19.04 -45.51
N VAL A 28 26.58 19.49 -46.72
CA VAL A 28 26.33 18.64 -47.88
C VAL A 28 27.48 18.91 -48.84
N ALA A 29 28.51 18.05 -48.86
CA ALA A 29 29.53 17.88 -49.94
C ALA A 29 30.94 17.47 -49.46
N TRP A 30 31.10 16.64 -48.42
CA TRP A 30 32.38 15.98 -48.14
C TRP A 30 32.12 14.54 -47.71
N PHE A 31 31.83 13.66 -48.67
CA PHE A 31 32.21 12.24 -48.72
C PHE A 31 31.45 11.57 -49.88
N VAL A 32 31.85 11.92 -51.11
CA VAL A 32 31.67 11.03 -52.25
C VAL A 32 32.98 10.28 -52.45
N ALA A 33 32.86 8.97 -52.67
CA ALA A 33 33.86 8.02 -53.14
C ALA A 33 34.77 7.35 -52.09
N SER A 34 34.28 6.23 -51.53
CA SER A 34 35.12 5.03 -51.44
C SER A 34 34.28 3.75 -51.35
N CYS A 35 34.34 2.99 -52.45
CA CYS A 35 34.39 1.54 -52.56
C CYS A 35 33.34 0.62 -51.89
N ALA A 36 32.79 -0.20 -52.80
CA ALA A 36 32.54 -1.64 -52.69
C ALA A 36 31.10 -2.08 -52.53
N LYS A 37 30.65 -2.80 -53.58
CA LYS A 37 29.52 -3.72 -53.61
C LYS A 37 29.52 -4.62 -52.38
N GLU A 38 28.53 -4.47 -51.52
CA GLU A 38 28.07 -5.57 -50.67
C GLU A 38 26.83 -6.18 -51.32
N VAL A 39 26.97 -7.47 -51.63
CA VAL A 39 25.88 -8.35 -52.04
C VAL A 39 24.90 -8.41 -50.88
N ALA A 40 23.68 -7.95 -51.11
CA ALA A 40 22.56 -8.14 -50.20
C ALA A 40 22.28 -9.64 -50.06
N THR A 41 22.84 -10.26 -49.03
CA THR A 41 22.26 -11.47 -48.45
C THR A 41 21.11 -11.02 -47.57
N ASP A 42 19.90 -11.52 -47.85
CA ASP A 42 18.71 -11.27 -47.04
C ASP A 42 19.05 -11.38 -45.54
N PRO A 43 18.72 -10.37 -44.71
CA PRO A 43 18.87 -10.50 -43.28
C PRO A 43 17.95 -11.63 -42.82
N LYS A 44 18.55 -12.75 -42.42
CA LYS A 44 17.85 -13.84 -41.74
C LYS A 44 17.03 -13.19 -40.61
N PRO A 45 15.69 -13.38 -40.58
CA PRO A 45 14.88 -12.81 -39.51
C PRO A 45 15.50 -13.24 -38.17
N PRO A 46 15.60 -12.33 -37.19
CA PRO A 46 16.12 -12.70 -35.89
C PRO A 46 15.33 -13.92 -35.41
N PRO A 47 15.99 -14.94 -34.83
CA PRO A 47 15.27 -16.06 -34.26
C PRO A 47 14.15 -15.49 -33.38
N PRO A 48 12.93 -16.04 -33.46
CA PRO A 48 11.83 -15.55 -32.64
C PRO A 48 12.37 -15.45 -31.22
N ALA A 49 12.24 -14.27 -30.61
CA ALA A 49 12.61 -14.06 -29.22
C ALA A 49 12.05 -15.27 -28.45
N PRO A 50 12.86 -15.95 -27.62
CA PRO A 50 12.39 -17.12 -26.89
C PRO A 50 11.07 -16.73 -26.26
N ALA A 51 10.00 -17.44 -26.63
CA ALA A 51 8.66 -17.18 -26.13
C ALA A 51 8.82 -17.00 -24.63
N ALA A 52 8.51 -15.81 -24.13
CA ALA A 52 8.64 -15.49 -22.72
C ALA A 52 7.99 -16.66 -21.98
N ALA A 53 8.80 -17.37 -21.20
CA ALA A 53 8.31 -18.51 -20.43
C ALA A 53 7.04 -18.03 -19.71
N PRO A 54 5.94 -18.82 -19.72
CA PRO A 54 4.73 -18.42 -19.01
C PRO A 54 5.14 -18.02 -17.60
N VAL A 55 4.91 -16.75 -17.26
CA VAL A 55 5.15 -16.22 -15.93
C VAL A 55 4.23 -17.01 -15.01
N ALA A 56 4.78 -18.09 -14.46
CA ALA A 56 4.16 -18.84 -13.40
C ALA A 56 4.30 -17.98 -12.14
N ASP A 57 3.46 -16.96 -12.01
CA ASP A 57 3.20 -16.31 -10.73
C ASP A 57 1.82 -16.76 -10.22
N ALA A 58 1.59 -18.08 -10.33
CA ALA A 58 0.48 -18.75 -9.67
C ALA A 58 0.92 -19.03 -8.23
N GLY A 59 0.78 -18.02 -7.38
CA GLY A 59 0.64 -18.19 -5.94
C GLY A 59 1.86 -18.77 -5.23
N VAL A 60 2.89 -17.94 -5.01
CA VAL A 60 3.73 -18.16 -3.83
C VAL A 60 2.79 -18.13 -2.62
N ILE A 61 2.43 -19.30 -2.11
CA ILE A 61 1.72 -19.46 -0.84
C ILE A 61 2.71 -19.03 0.23
N VAL A 62 2.74 -17.74 0.54
CA VAL A 62 3.51 -17.23 1.67
C VAL A 62 2.83 -17.80 2.90
N LYS A 63 3.52 -18.70 3.60
CA LYS A 63 2.99 -19.31 4.82
C LYS A 63 2.69 -18.20 5.81
N ARG A 64 1.41 -18.05 6.16
CA ARG A 64 0.97 -17.06 7.14
C ARG A 64 1.76 -17.24 8.45
N PRO A 65 2.22 -16.15 9.08
CA PRO A 65 2.79 -16.25 10.42
C PRO A 65 1.82 -16.97 11.35
N LYS A 66 2.35 -17.85 12.20
CA LYS A 66 1.52 -18.55 13.18
C LYS A 66 0.92 -17.51 14.13
N LEU A 67 -0.40 -17.57 14.33
CA LEU A 67 -1.08 -16.70 15.29
C LEU A 67 -0.60 -17.00 16.73
N PRO A 68 -0.44 -15.96 17.58
CA PRO A 68 0.07 -16.13 18.94
C PRO A 68 -0.93 -16.79 19.91
N GLY A 69 -2.21 -16.85 19.53
CA GLY A 69 -3.35 -17.24 20.34
C GLY A 69 -4.46 -17.90 19.51
N ASP A 70 -5.65 -17.99 20.10
CA ASP A 70 -6.86 -18.56 19.51
C ASP A 70 -7.74 -17.47 18.88
N PHE A 71 -8.04 -17.61 17.58
CA PHE A 71 -8.78 -16.62 16.81
C PHE A 71 -10.23 -16.47 17.27
N GLU A 72 -10.93 -17.58 17.52
CA GLU A 72 -12.36 -17.58 17.88
C GLU A 72 -12.57 -17.06 19.31
N ALA A 73 -11.69 -17.45 20.24
CA ALA A 73 -11.67 -16.89 21.58
C ALA A 73 -11.40 -15.38 21.54
N GLY A 74 -10.46 -14.94 20.70
CA GLY A 74 -10.16 -13.53 20.48
C GLY A 74 -11.35 -12.72 19.99
N TRP A 75 -12.13 -13.25 19.06
CA TRP A 75 -13.34 -12.59 18.58
C TRP A 75 -14.37 -12.38 19.68
N ARG A 76 -14.61 -13.41 20.51
CA ARG A 76 -15.53 -13.30 21.66
C ARG A 76 -15.08 -12.20 22.62
N LEU A 77 -13.81 -12.19 23.00
CA LEU A 77 -13.23 -11.17 23.88
C LEU A 77 -13.30 -9.76 23.26
N PHE A 78 -13.06 -9.64 21.95
CA PHE A 78 -13.18 -8.37 21.26
C PHE A 78 -14.60 -7.80 21.33
N ARG A 79 -15.63 -8.63 21.16
CA ARG A 79 -17.04 -8.20 21.30
C ARG A 79 -17.36 -7.72 22.71
N GLU A 80 -16.81 -8.40 23.71
CA GLU A 80 -17.07 -8.08 25.11
C GLU A 80 -16.36 -6.79 25.57
N HIS A 81 -15.14 -6.52 25.08
CA HIS A 81 -14.29 -5.47 25.64
C HIS A 81 -13.93 -4.32 24.69
N CYS A 82 -13.94 -4.54 23.38
CA CYS A 82 -13.35 -3.62 22.41
C CYS A 82 -14.39 -2.98 21.46
N LEU A 83 -15.47 -3.70 21.18
CA LEU A 83 -16.48 -3.35 20.18
C LEU A 83 -17.14 -2.00 20.44
N GLU A 84 -17.40 -1.64 21.69
CA GLU A 84 -18.10 -0.39 22.04
C GLU A 84 -17.37 0.86 21.52
N CYS A 85 -16.02 0.81 21.46
CA CYS A 85 -15.20 1.92 20.99
C CYS A 85 -14.72 1.73 19.55
N HIS A 86 -14.37 0.49 19.16
CA HIS A 86 -13.77 0.22 17.85
C HIS A 86 -14.79 -0.16 16.76
N GLY A 87 -16.04 -0.48 17.16
CA GLY A 87 -17.10 -0.94 16.28
C GLY A 87 -16.92 -2.38 15.78
N GLU A 88 -17.99 -2.96 15.24
CA GLU A 88 -17.96 -4.31 14.63
C GLU A 88 -16.96 -4.40 13.48
N GLY A 89 -16.89 -3.34 12.66
CA GLY A 89 -15.93 -3.24 11.57
C GLY A 89 -14.50 -2.94 12.01
N ARG A 90 -14.22 -2.79 13.32
CA ARG A 90 -12.88 -2.49 13.89
C ARG A 90 -12.24 -1.17 13.42
N ARG A 91 -12.98 -0.32 12.72
CA ARG A 91 -12.47 0.92 12.11
C ARG A 91 -12.22 2.05 13.10
N GLY A 92 -12.73 1.92 14.33
CA GLY A 92 -12.69 3.02 15.29
C GLY A 92 -13.43 4.25 14.76
N GLY A 93 -12.78 5.41 14.83
CA GLY A 93 -13.37 6.70 14.45
C GLY A 93 -13.90 7.49 15.64
N LEU A 94 -14.65 8.57 15.38
CA LEU A 94 -15.12 9.44 16.46
C LEU A 94 -16.26 8.77 17.24
N VAL A 95 -16.00 8.42 18.49
CA VAL A 95 -17.00 7.83 19.42
C VAL A 95 -17.13 8.71 20.66
N ARG A 96 -18.37 8.83 21.18
CA ARG A 96 -18.62 9.50 22.47
C ARG A 96 -18.84 8.47 23.56
N LYS A 97 -18.05 8.54 24.62
CA LYS A 97 -18.19 7.70 25.82
C LYS A 97 -17.98 8.56 27.06
N ASP A 98 -18.91 8.47 28.01
CA ASP A 98 -18.91 9.27 29.26
C ASP A 98 -18.77 10.78 29.03
N GLY A 99 -19.35 11.30 27.94
CA GLY A 99 -19.26 12.71 27.56
C GLY A 99 -17.92 13.12 26.91
N GLU A 100 -16.96 12.21 26.80
CA GLU A 100 -15.70 12.42 26.10
C GLU A 100 -15.77 11.97 24.65
N LEU A 101 -15.19 12.77 23.75
CA LEU A 101 -14.99 12.39 22.35
C LEU A 101 -13.65 11.70 22.22
N LEU A 102 -13.68 10.41 21.89
CA LEU A 102 -12.55 9.55 21.62
C LEU A 102 -12.39 9.36 20.11
N ALA A 103 -11.17 9.02 19.69
CA ALA A 103 -10.86 8.63 18.32
C ALA A 103 -10.04 7.32 18.35
N PRO A 104 -10.67 6.17 18.62
CA PRO A 104 -9.98 4.88 18.56
C PRO A 104 -9.43 4.64 17.16
N ALA A 105 -8.26 4.00 17.12
CA ALA A 105 -7.58 3.70 15.87
C ALA A 105 -8.36 2.67 15.04
N ASP A 106 -8.13 2.71 13.73
CA ASP A 106 -8.58 1.68 12.81
C ASP A 106 -7.73 0.41 12.99
N LEU A 107 -8.31 -0.60 13.63
CA LEU A 107 -7.66 -1.89 13.86
C LEU A 107 -7.72 -2.81 12.64
N ARG A 108 -8.26 -2.34 11.50
CA ARG A 108 -8.15 -2.99 10.19
C ARG A 108 -7.03 -2.41 9.35
N ASP A 109 -6.43 -1.30 9.78
CA ASP A 109 -5.30 -0.72 9.09
C ASP A 109 -4.11 -1.69 9.15
N PRO A 110 -3.72 -2.31 8.00
CA PRO A 110 -2.62 -3.26 7.97
C PRO A 110 -1.30 -2.60 8.37
N LEU A 111 -1.18 -1.28 8.18
CA LEU A 111 0.00 -0.51 8.56
C LEU A 111 0.12 -0.34 10.06
N LEU A 112 -0.99 -0.01 10.73
CA LEU A 112 -1.05 -0.01 12.18
C LEU A 112 -0.61 -1.37 12.73
N LEU A 113 -1.20 -2.46 12.24
CA LEU A 113 -0.94 -3.81 12.76
C LEU A 113 0.48 -4.33 12.47
N VAL A 114 1.10 -3.94 11.35
CA VAL A 114 2.51 -4.26 11.08
C VAL A 114 3.45 -3.40 11.93
N SER A 115 3.10 -2.15 12.20
CA SER A 115 3.93 -1.25 13.02
C SER A 115 4.00 -1.62 14.50
N LYS A 116 3.26 -2.64 14.94
CA LYS A 116 3.19 -3.11 16.33
C LYS A 116 3.52 -4.59 16.40
N SER A 117 4.47 -4.94 17.26
CA SER A 117 4.68 -6.33 17.63
C SER A 117 3.51 -6.85 18.47
N ASP A 118 3.38 -8.17 18.60
CA ASP A 118 2.35 -8.77 19.47
C ASP A 118 2.50 -8.30 20.91
N LYS A 119 3.75 -8.15 21.37
CA LYS A 119 4.08 -7.60 22.68
C LYS A 119 3.63 -6.15 22.83
N ASP A 120 3.74 -5.33 21.78
CA ASP A 120 3.24 -3.95 21.83
C ASP A 120 1.72 -3.90 21.93
N LEU A 121 1.01 -4.74 21.17
CA LEU A 121 -0.46 -4.82 21.21
C LEU A 121 -0.96 -5.33 22.57
N VAL A 122 -0.33 -6.38 23.11
CA VAL A 122 -0.60 -6.85 24.48
C VAL A 122 -0.28 -5.75 25.50
N GLY A 123 0.82 -5.03 25.32
CA GLY A 123 1.21 -3.91 26.18
C GLY A 123 0.20 -2.76 26.16
N ILE A 124 -0.38 -2.45 25.00
CA ILE A 124 -1.46 -1.46 24.85
C ILE A 124 -2.71 -1.91 25.62
N MET A 125 -3.14 -3.16 25.49
CA MET A 125 -4.29 -3.68 26.24
C MET A 125 -4.02 -3.76 27.74
N THR A 126 -2.81 -4.14 28.12
CA THR A 126 -2.39 -4.25 29.52
C THR A 126 -2.39 -2.89 30.20
N ASN A 127 -1.85 -1.86 29.56
CA ASN A 127 -1.62 -0.56 30.21
C ASN A 127 -2.68 0.49 29.86
N GLY A 128 -3.47 0.26 28.81
CA GLY A 128 -4.31 1.27 28.19
C GLY A 128 -3.49 2.36 27.48
N LEU A 129 -4.19 3.38 26.99
CA LEU A 129 -3.62 4.57 26.38
C LEU A 129 -4.23 5.82 26.98
N SER A 130 -3.41 6.79 27.31
CA SER A 130 -3.85 8.14 27.70
C SER A 130 -3.59 9.11 26.55
N VAL A 131 -4.57 9.96 26.24
CA VAL A 131 -4.42 10.94 25.15
C VAL A 131 -4.10 12.30 25.75
N LYS A 132 -2.98 12.91 25.35
CA LYS A 132 -2.69 14.30 25.73
C LYS A 132 -3.40 15.25 24.77
N LYS A 133 -4.34 16.06 25.28
CA LYS A 133 -5.00 17.11 24.49
C LYS A 133 -4.94 18.44 25.24
N GLY A 134 -4.22 19.42 24.66
CA GLY A 134 -4.02 20.73 25.28
C GLY A 134 -3.20 20.68 26.58
N GLY A 135 -2.16 19.85 26.63
CA GLY A 135 -1.29 19.70 27.81
C GLY A 135 -1.88 18.88 28.96
N LYS A 136 -3.15 18.45 28.86
CA LYS A 136 -3.82 17.60 29.86
C LYS A 136 -3.93 16.17 29.35
N SER A 137 -3.62 15.19 30.20
CA SER A 137 -3.91 13.78 29.95
C SER A 137 -5.41 13.54 30.12
N LYS A 138 -6.07 13.06 29.06
CA LYS A 138 -7.45 12.59 29.07
C LYS A 138 -7.50 11.06 29.04
N LYS A 139 -8.62 10.51 29.48
CA LYS A 139 -8.87 9.06 29.44
C LYS A 139 -8.96 8.65 27.97
N GLY A 140 -8.09 7.72 27.55
CA GLY A 140 -8.14 7.12 26.22
C GLY A 140 -8.66 5.69 26.33
N MET A 141 -7.90 4.75 25.77
CA MET A 141 -8.17 3.33 25.93
C MET A 141 -7.92 2.90 27.40
N PRO A 142 -8.87 2.23 28.08
CA PRO A 142 -8.65 1.73 29.42
C PRO A 142 -7.62 0.59 29.43
N SER A 143 -7.06 0.32 30.62
CA SER A 143 -6.30 -0.91 30.87
C SER A 143 -7.28 -2.07 31.07
N PHE A 144 -6.96 -3.22 30.49
CA PHE A 144 -7.72 -4.47 30.63
C PHE A 144 -7.04 -5.50 31.53
N LYS A 145 -5.94 -5.14 32.20
CA LYS A 145 -5.14 -6.08 33.03
C LYS A 145 -5.93 -6.75 34.17
N LYS A 146 -7.07 -6.17 34.57
CA LYS A 146 -7.94 -6.72 35.61
C LYS A 146 -8.99 -7.69 35.07
N ASP A 147 -9.30 -7.59 33.78
CA ASP A 147 -10.38 -8.32 33.12
C ASP A 147 -9.86 -9.43 32.20
N LEU A 148 -8.67 -9.21 31.64
CA LEU A 148 -7.99 -10.11 30.72
C LEU A 148 -6.61 -10.49 31.25
N ASP A 149 -6.28 -11.77 31.20
CA ASP A 149 -4.90 -12.24 31.34
C ASP A 149 -4.11 -12.13 30.02
N GLU A 150 -2.81 -12.39 30.07
CA GLU A 150 -1.94 -12.30 28.89
C GLU A 150 -2.36 -13.26 27.78
N ARG A 151 -2.88 -14.45 28.12
CA ARG A 151 -3.32 -15.41 27.12
C ARG A 151 -4.54 -14.90 26.37
N GLN A 152 -5.53 -14.38 27.09
CA GLN A 152 -6.73 -13.77 26.52
C GLN A 152 -6.37 -12.55 25.64
N MET A 153 -5.38 -11.74 26.05
CA MET A 153 -4.89 -10.65 25.21
C MET A 153 -4.23 -11.16 23.92
N LEU A 154 -3.45 -12.25 23.96
CA LEU A 154 -2.89 -12.87 22.76
C LEU A 154 -3.96 -13.48 21.84
N ASP A 155 -5.06 -13.98 22.41
CA ASP A 155 -6.22 -14.42 21.64
C ASP A 155 -6.83 -13.22 20.88
N VAL A 156 -7.02 -12.06 21.54
CA VAL A 156 -7.46 -10.82 20.87
C VAL A 156 -6.47 -10.40 19.77
N VAL A 157 -5.15 -10.44 20.01
CA VAL A 157 -4.15 -10.15 18.97
C VAL A 157 -4.30 -11.11 17.78
N SER A 158 -4.58 -12.39 18.06
CA SER A 158 -4.79 -13.39 17.01
C SER A 158 -6.01 -13.10 16.17
N PHE A 159 -7.10 -12.65 16.79
CA PHE A 159 -8.28 -12.17 16.07
C PHE A 159 -7.95 -10.96 15.19
N LEU A 160 -7.22 -9.96 15.70
CA LEU A 160 -6.83 -8.78 14.92
C LEU A 160 -5.93 -9.12 13.72
N ARG A 161 -5.06 -10.13 13.87
CA ARG A 161 -4.13 -10.54 12.80
C ARG A 161 -4.73 -11.55 11.82
N GLY A 162 -5.56 -12.48 12.29
CA GLY A 162 -6.01 -13.65 11.53
C GLY A 162 -6.80 -13.32 10.27
N ASP A 163 -7.45 -12.16 10.23
CA ASP A 163 -8.20 -11.66 9.08
C ASP A 163 -7.66 -10.31 8.55
N SER A 164 -6.38 -10.04 8.80
CA SER A 164 -5.64 -8.91 8.25
C SER A 164 -4.69 -9.36 7.14
N ILE A 165 -4.31 -8.43 6.26
CA ILE A 165 -3.27 -8.68 5.25
C ILE A 165 -1.92 -8.39 5.88
N HIS A 166 -1.02 -9.37 5.86
CA HIS A 166 0.35 -9.16 6.32
C HIS A 166 1.21 -8.58 5.19
N LEU A 167 2.00 -7.53 5.45
CA LEU A 167 2.86 -6.92 4.43
C LEU A 167 3.85 -7.92 3.78
N VAL A 168 4.31 -8.89 4.56
CA VAL A 168 5.19 -9.97 4.06
C VAL A 168 4.49 -10.90 3.05
N GLU A 169 3.16 -10.99 3.06
CA GLU A 169 2.41 -11.75 2.04
C GLU A 169 2.31 -10.98 0.73
N CYS A 170 2.37 -9.65 0.80
CA CYS A 170 2.38 -8.79 -0.37
C CYS A 170 3.74 -8.81 -1.06
N VAL A 171 4.83 -8.60 -0.31
CA VAL A 171 6.20 -8.58 -0.85
C VAL A 171 7.15 -9.28 0.13
N PRO A 172 7.35 -10.60 0.01
CA PRO A 172 8.06 -11.41 1.01
C PRO A 172 9.51 -11.00 1.29
N ASP A 173 10.18 -10.48 0.28
CA ASP A 173 11.58 -10.05 0.36
C ASP A 173 11.75 -8.62 0.90
N ALA A 174 10.66 -7.89 1.13
CA ALA A 174 10.73 -6.51 1.58
C ALA A 174 11.09 -6.43 3.07
N THR A 175 12.06 -5.59 3.39
CA THR A 175 12.43 -5.25 4.76
C THR A 175 11.92 -3.87 5.17
N HIS A 176 11.62 -3.00 4.21
CA HIS A 176 11.14 -1.63 4.45
C HIS A 176 9.93 -1.31 3.57
N PHE A 177 8.91 -0.70 4.16
CA PHE A 177 7.73 -0.19 3.47
C PHE A 177 7.61 1.32 3.70
N VAL A 178 7.42 2.10 2.64
CA VAL A 178 7.39 3.56 2.69
C VAL A 178 6.08 4.09 2.17
N HIS A 179 5.43 4.98 2.89
CA HIS A 179 4.29 5.75 2.38
C HIS A 179 4.70 6.64 1.21
N LEU A 180 4.13 6.40 0.03
CA LEU A 180 4.42 7.18 -1.18
C LEU A 180 3.41 8.30 -1.41
N ASN A 181 2.20 8.19 -0.87
CA ASN A 181 1.22 9.27 -0.90
C ASN A 181 1.14 9.98 0.45
N ALA A 182 1.26 11.30 0.42
CA ALA A 182 1.22 12.17 1.60
C ALA A 182 -0.20 12.70 1.91
N ALA A 183 -1.20 12.43 1.07
CA ALA A 183 -2.50 13.10 1.12
C ALA A 183 -3.63 12.15 1.54
N ASP A 184 -4.18 12.40 2.72
CA ASP A 184 -5.56 12.07 3.11
C ASP A 184 -6.51 12.78 2.12
N PRO A 185 -7.51 12.12 1.49
CA PRO A 185 -8.14 10.83 1.85
C PRO A 185 -7.83 9.65 0.94
N GLU A 186 -6.71 9.69 0.21
CA GLU A 186 -6.42 8.63 -0.74
C GLU A 186 -5.97 7.33 -0.06
N PRO A 187 -6.41 6.15 -0.54
CA PRO A 187 -5.93 4.87 -0.02
C PRO A 187 -4.41 4.80 -0.05
N PRO A 188 -3.77 4.29 1.03
CA PRO A 188 -2.32 4.33 1.16
C PRO A 188 -1.65 3.48 0.08
N ILE A 189 -0.61 4.05 -0.53
CA ILE A 189 0.30 3.35 -1.43
C ILE A 189 1.65 3.26 -0.75
N LEU A 190 2.15 2.05 -0.63
CA LEU A 190 3.46 1.76 -0.07
C LEU A 190 4.44 1.37 -1.17
N GLY A 191 5.64 1.92 -1.11
CA GLY A 191 6.80 1.37 -1.80
C GLY A 191 7.45 0.30 -0.93
N ALA A 192 7.71 -0.87 -1.49
CA ALA A 192 8.35 -1.99 -0.81
C ALA A 192 9.82 -2.09 -1.24
N TYR A 193 10.73 -2.11 -0.27
CA TYR A 193 12.17 -2.08 -0.50
C TYR A 193 12.88 -3.21 0.26
N LYS A 194 13.95 -3.72 -0.34
CA LYS A 194 14.88 -4.69 0.26
C LYS A 194 16.19 -4.03 0.57
N ALA A 195 16.59 -4.08 1.84
CA ALA A 195 17.90 -3.65 2.29
C ALA A 195 18.40 -4.55 3.43
N GLY A 196 19.70 -4.87 3.39
CA GLY A 196 20.39 -5.58 4.46
C GLY A 196 20.04 -7.07 4.58
N ALA A 197 20.40 -7.63 5.74
CA ALA A 197 20.04 -9.01 6.11
C ALA A 197 18.53 -9.12 6.41
N PRO A 198 17.95 -10.35 6.34
CA PRO A 198 16.55 -10.56 6.67
C PRO A 198 16.21 -10.03 8.07
N GLY A 199 15.17 -9.21 8.15
CA GLY A 199 14.62 -8.67 9.38
C GLY A 199 13.10 -8.57 9.29
N SER A 200 12.43 -8.29 10.42
CA SER A 200 11.00 -8.04 10.40
C SER A 200 10.69 -6.81 9.54
N PRO A 201 9.75 -6.88 8.59
CA PRO A 201 9.40 -5.74 7.76
C PRO A 201 8.91 -4.58 8.63
N ALA A 202 9.40 -3.38 8.33
CA ALA A 202 9.03 -2.17 9.05
C ALA A 202 8.44 -1.13 8.10
N VAL A 203 7.46 -0.37 8.58
CA VAL A 203 6.96 0.83 7.90
C VAL A 203 7.82 2.01 8.34
N VAL A 204 8.49 2.66 7.40
CA VAL A 204 9.50 3.70 7.66
C VAL A 204 9.27 4.94 6.79
N THR A 205 9.94 6.05 7.10
CA THR A 205 9.92 7.21 6.22
C THR A 205 10.86 7.01 5.04
N ALA A 206 10.68 7.78 3.96
CA ALA A 206 11.57 7.71 2.80
C ALA A 206 13.05 8.00 3.17
N ALA A 207 13.28 8.83 4.19
CA ALA A 207 14.63 9.17 4.67
C ALA A 207 15.29 8.01 5.43
N ASP A 208 14.51 7.06 5.95
CA ASP A 208 14.99 5.92 6.73
C ASP A 208 15.25 4.69 5.86
N VAL A 209 14.98 4.76 4.54
CA VAL A 209 15.35 3.69 3.61
C VAL A 209 16.87 3.68 3.43
N PRO A 210 17.55 2.56 3.68
CA PRO A 210 19.00 2.49 3.50
C PRO A 210 19.43 2.83 2.06
N ALA A 211 20.53 3.56 1.93
CA ALA A 211 21.11 3.84 0.62
C ALA A 211 21.44 2.53 -0.12
N GLY A 212 21.02 2.44 -1.39
CA GLY A 212 21.19 1.22 -2.20
C GLY A 212 20.14 0.14 -1.97
N ALA A 213 19.06 0.42 -1.22
CA ALA A 213 17.92 -0.49 -1.13
C ALA A 213 17.30 -0.75 -2.51
N GLU A 214 16.97 -2.01 -2.79
CA GLU A 214 16.32 -2.42 -4.03
C GLU A 214 14.81 -2.22 -3.91
N ALA A 215 14.20 -1.50 -4.87
CA ALA A 215 12.76 -1.38 -4.96
C ALA A 215 12.17 -2.69 -5.50
N LEU A 216 11.34 -3.35 -4.70
CA LEU A 216 10.71 -4.62 -5.07
C LEU A 216 9.32 -4.46 -5.68
N GLY A 217 8.62 -3.38 -5.34
CA GLY A 217 7.28 -3.15 -5.83
C GLY A 217 6.49 -2.14 -5.01
N HIS A 218 5.19 -2.15 -5.25
CA HIS A 218 4.23 -1.25 -4.64
C HIS A 218 3.04 -2.03 -4.11
N VAL A 219 2.49 -1.59 -2.98
CA VAL A 219 1.32 -2.20 -2.36
C VAL A 219 0.29 -1.12 -2.09
N MET A 220 -0.93 -1.30 -2.59
CA MET A 220 -2.07 -0.44 -2.29
C MET A 220 -3.11 -1.22 -1.50
N PHE A 221 -3.53 -0.68 -0.37
CA PHE A 221 -4.59 -1.28 0.46
C PHE A 221 -5.91 -0.56 0.25
N PHE A 222 -6.99 -1.31 0.18
CA PHE A 222 -8.36 -0.83 0.13
C PHE A 222 -9.30 -1.92 0.62
N GLU A 223 -10.60 -1.65 0.63
CA GLU A 223 -11.59 -2.66 0.98
C GLU A 223 -12.56 -2.90 -0.17
N LEU A 224 -13.00 -4.14 -0.27
CA LEU A 224 -14.03 -4.59 -1.18
C LEU A 224 -15.20 -5.09 -0.35
N ASP A 225 -16.41 -4.66 -0.69
CA ASP A 225 -17.63 -5.23 -0.12
C ASP A 225 -17.93 -6.54 -0.85
N LEU A 226 -17.55 -7.66 -0.23
CA LEU A 226 -17.75 -8.98 -0.81
C LEU A 226 -19.13 -9.52 -0.41
N PRO A 227 -19.93 -10.08 -1.34
CA PRO A 227 -21.32 -10.47 -1.06
C PRO A 227 -21.54 -11.37 0.16
N GLN A 228 -20.54 -12.21 0.51
CA GLN A 228 -20.63 -13.18 1.61
C GLN A 228 -19.81 -12.78 2.85
N ALA A 229 -18.90 -11.80 2.72
CA ALA A 229 -17.95 -11.44 3.78
C ALA A 229 -18.03 -9.97 4.21
N GLY A 230 -18.85 -9.16 3.51
CA GLY A 230 -18.93 -7.73 3.75
C GLY A 230 -17.62 -7.01 3.41
N PRO A 231 -17.33 -5.88 4.09
CA PRO A 231 -16.10 -5.12 3.91
C PRO A 231 -14.85 -5.94 4.24
N THR A 232 -14.14 -6.34 3.18
CA THR A 232 -12.98 -7.22 3.22
C THR A 232 -11.74 -6.46 2.77
N PRO A 233 -10.62 -6.49 3.50
CA PRO A 233 -9.41 -5.79 3.13
C PRO A 233 -8.79 -6.53 1.95
N VAL A 234 -8.30 -5.73 1.02
CA VAL A 234 -7.63 -6.18 -0.19
C VAL A 234 -6.36 -5.38 -0.36
N ALA A 235 -5.30 -6.06 -0.78
CA ALA A 235 -4.07 -5.43 -1.23
C ALA A 235 -3.89 -5.72 -2.72
N LEU A 236 -3.62 -4.68 -3.50
CA LEU A 236 -3.07 -4.84 -4.85
C LEU A 236 -1.56 -4.66 -4.78
N VAL A 237 -0.85 -5.64 -5.32
CA VAL A 237 0.60 -5.71 -5.32
C VAL A 237 1.06 -5.57 -6.76
N ALA A 238 1.90 -4.57 -7.04
CA ALA A 238 2.57 -4.46 -8.34
C ALA A 238 4.07 -4.64 -8.16
N THR A 239 4.63 -5.60 -8.88
CA THR A 239 6.08 -5.88 -8.95
C THR A 239 6.54 -5.84 -10.41
N SER A 240 7.81 -6.10 -10.65
CA SER A 240 8.33 -6.30 -12.01
C SER A 240 7.69 -7.50 -12.74
N ALA A 241 7.12 -8.46 -12.00
CA ALA A 241 6.45 -9.63 -12.56
C ALA A 241 5.01 -9.36 -13.00
N GLY A 242 4.39 -8.28 -12.51
CA GLY A 242 3.02 -7.90 -12.85
C GLY A 242 2.23 -7.37 -11.67
N VAL A 243 0.90 -7.39 -11.80
CA VAL A 243 -0.05 -6.99 -10.75
C VAL A 243 -0.80 -8.22 -10.25
N SER A 244 -0.84 -8.41 -8.93
CA SER A 244 -1.61 -9.46 -8.26
C SER A 244 -2.42 -8.89 -7.09
N SER A 245 -3.30 -9.70 -6.52
CA SER A 245 -4.11 -9.33 -5.36
C SER A 245 -3.85 -10.21 -4.12
N ARG A 246 -4.16 -9.67 -2.94
CA ARG A 246 -4.26 -10.40 -1.67
C ARG A 246 -5.56 -10.01 -0.99
N VAL A 247 -6.24 -10.97 -0.37
CA VAL A 247 -7.53 -10.76 0.29
C VAL A 247 -7.44 -11.24 1.72
N ALA A 248 -7.96 -10.50 2.70
CA ALA A 248 -7.92 -10.89 4.10
C ALA A 248 -9.15 -11.72 4.49
N LEU A 249 -9.12 -13.01 4.16
CA LEU A 249 -10.16 -13.99 4.51
C LEU A 249 -9.55 -15.28 5.10
N PRO A 250 -10.37 -16.13 5.76
CA PRO A 250 -10.00 -17.50 6.11
C PRO A 250 -9.53 -18.31 4.89
N GLU A 251 -8.66 -19.30 5.07
CA GLU A 251 -7.94 -19.98 3.96
C GLU A 251 -8.80 -20.50 2.79
N PRO A 252 -9.97 -21.14 2.97
CA PRO A 252 -10.75 -21.56 1.80
C PRO A 252 -11.37 -20.38 1.04
N ASP A 253 -11.85 -19.37 1.77
CA ASP A 253 -12.52 -18.20 1.18
C ASP A 253 -11.51 -17.24 0.53
N ASN A 254 -10.33 -17.12 1.13
CA ASN A 254 -9.21 -16.33 0.62
C ASN A 254 -8.76 -16.83 -0.75
N ALA A 255 -8.55 -18.14 -0.89
CA ALA A 255 -8.09 -18.71 -2.16
C ALA A 255 -9.09 -18.49 -3.31
N ASN A 256 -10.39 -18.55 -3.01
CA ASN A 256 -11.44 -18.29 -4.01
C ASN A 256 -11.52 -16.80 -4.35
N ALA A 257 -11.58 -15.92 -3.34
CA ALA A 257 -11.64 -14.48 -3.55
C ALA A 257 -10.42 -13.93 -4.30
N ALA A 258 -9.21 -14.41 -3.97
CA ALA A 258 -7.99 -14.05 -4.67
C ALA A 258 -8.04 -14.47 -6.16
N ARG A 259 -8.48 -15.70 -6.45
CA ARG A 259 -8.64 -16.18 -7.84
C ARG A 259 -9.64 -15.36 -8.65
N ASP A 260 -10.78 -15.03 -8.05
CA ASP A 260 -11.82 -14.24 -8.70
C ASP A 260 -11.33 -12.82 -8.97
N LEU A 261 -10.59 -12.23 -8.04
CA LEU A 261 -10.02 -10.89 -8.18
C LEU A 261 -8.87 -10.85 -9.21
N ASP A 262 -8.02 -11.87 -9.24
CA ASP A 262 -6.99 -12.01 -10.28
C ASP A 262 -7.61 -12.15 -11.68
N SER A 263 -8.76 -12.82 -11.78
CA SER A 263 -9.52 -12.88 -13.04
C SER A 263 -10.00 -11.48 -13.46
N VAL A 264 -10.46 -10.65 -12.52
CA VAL A 264 -10.82 -9.23 -12.78
C VAL A 264 -9.60 -8.43 -13.24
N ILE A 265 -8.45 -8.56 -12.58
CA ILE A 265 -7.19 -7.88 -12.95
C ILE A 265 -6.79 -8.23 -14.38
N GLN A 266 -6.99 -9.48 -14.79
CA GLN A 266 -6.66 -9.98 -16.12
C GLN A 266 -7.73 -9.68 -17.18
N GLY A 267 -8.81 -8.97 -16.82
CA GLY A 267 -9.93 -8.68 -17.73
C GLY A 267 -10.74 -9.91 -18.14
N LYS A 268 -10.69 -10.98 -17.34
CA LYS A 268 -11.44 -12.22 -17.56
C LYS A 268 -12.81 -12.17 -16.88
N ALA A 269 -13.73 -13.01 -17.35
CA ALA A 269 -15.02 -13.17 -16.69
C ALA A 269 -14.82 -13.65 -15.24
N SER A 270 -15.50 -13.00 -14.31
CA SER A 270 -15.38 -13.25 -12.87
C SER A 270 -16.68 -12.90 -12.16
N PRO A 271 -17.05 -13.62 -11.08
CA PRO A 271 -18.13 -13.20 -10.18
C PRO A 271 -17.94 -11.79 -9.62
N LEU A 272 -16.70 -11.30 -9.58
CA LEU A 272 -16.32 -9.98 -9.08
C LEU A 272 -16.14 -8.93 -10.20
N ALA A 273 -16.66 -9.16 -11.42
CA ALA A 273 -16.49 -8.26 -12.57
C ALA A 273 -16.90 -6.79 -12.29
N ALA A 274 -17.86 -6.57 -11.38
CA ALA A 274 -18.27 -5.24 -10.92
C ALA A 274 -17.11 -4.43 -10.29
N LEU A 275 -16.04 -5.08 -9.83
CA LEU A 275 -14.86 -4.45 -9.22
C LEU A 275 -13.82 -3.99 -10.25
N GLY A 276 -14.03 -4.28 -11.54
CA GLY A 276 -13.10 -3.93 -12.63
C GLY A 276 -12.66 -2.45 -12.67
N PRO A 277 -13.58 -1.47 -12.56
CA PRO A 277 -13.21 -0.06 -12.54
C PRO A 277 -12.30 0.31 -11.35
N LEU A 278 -12.59 -0.23 -10.16
CA LEU A 278 -11.81 0.03 -8.95
C LEU A 278 -10.40 -0.56 -9.05
N VAL A 279 -10.29 -1.80 -9.56
CA VAL A 279 -9.00 -2.45 -9.82
C VAL A 279 -8.18 -1.67 -10.86
N SER A 280 -8.83 -1.19 -11.92
CA SER A 280 -8.18 -0.40 -12.98
C SER A 280 -7.66 0.95 -12.45
N GLU A 281 -8.43 1.61 -11.59
CA GLU A 281 -8.03 2.83 -10.90
C GLU A 281 -6.79 2.58 -10.02
N ALA A 282 -6.85 1.57 -9.17
CA ALA A 282 -5.75 1.22 -8.27
C ALA A 282 -4.47 0.87 -9.05
N LYS A 283 -4.58 0.09 -10.13
CA LYS A 283 -3.46 -0.20 -11.03
C LYS A 283 -2.85 1.08 -11.59
N ARG A 284 -3.66 2.01 -12.10
CA ARG A 284 -3.18 3.29 -12.64
C ARG A 284 -2.45 4.12 -11.57
N ARG A 285 -2.96 4.14 -10.34
CA ARG A 285 -2.34 4.87 -9.22
C ARG A 285 -0.99 4.25 -8.82
N ILE A 286 -0.91 2.94 -8.77
CA ILE A 286 0.35 2.23 -8.51
C ILE A 286 1.38 2.51 -9.62
N GLU A 287 0.98 2.43 -10.89
CA GLU A 287 1.85 2.74 -12.03
C GLU A 287 2.33 4.21 -12.02
N ALA A 288 1.49 5.14 -11.56
CA ALA A 288 1.87 6.52 -11.38
C ALA A 288 2.89 6.69 -10.24
N ALA A 289 2.70 6.01 -9.11
CA ALA A 289 3.64 6.03 -7.98
C ALA A 289 5.01 5.43 -8.36
N ALA A 290 5.01 4.33 -9.14
CA ALA A 290 6.24 3.68 -9.60
C ALA A 290 7.15 4.60 -10.44
N LYS A 291 6.56 5.55 -11.19
CA LYS A 291 7.33 6.53 -11.97
C LYS A 291 7.99 7.61 -11.11
N ILE A 292 7.54 7.80 -9.88
CA ILE A 292 8.09 8.79 -8.94
C ILE A 292 9.32 8.22 -8.23
N GLY A 293 9.28 6.94 -7.83
CA GLY A 293 10.34 6.27 -7.08
C GLY A 293 11.61 5.91 -7.87
N THR A 294 11.62 6.09 -9.19
CA THR A 294 12.80 5.78 -10.05
C THR A 294 13.70 6.98 -10.33
N LYS A 295 13.49 8.13 -9.65
CA LYS A 295 14.32 9.34 -9.78
C LYS A 295 15.19 9.53 -8.55
#